data_AF-A0A392NZ41-F1
#
_entry.id   AF-A0A392NZ41-F1
#
_cell.length_a   1.000
_cell.length_b   1.000
_cell.length_c   1.000
_cell.angle_alpha   90.00
_cell.angle_beta   90.00
_cell.angle_gamma   90.00
#
_symmetry.space_group_name_H-M   'P 1'
#
loop_
_entity.id
_entity.type
_entity.pdbx_description
1 polymer ?
#
loop_
_entity_poly.entity_id
_entity_poly.type
_entity_poly.pdbx_seq_one_letter_code
_entity_poly.pdbx_strand_id
1 'polypeptide(L)'
;VTSRKDQEQYWADKNRPYRYVSVTEFTNKFKQFHVGVRLEQELSVPFDKSSAHKAALVYSKNSVPTRDIFKACWDKEWLLIKRNSFVYIFKTAQIVIIAVIAATLFLRTEMSRDNEDDAALYIGAILFAMIMNMFNGFAELALTIGRLPVFYKHRDHLFHPAWTYTLPNFLLRIPISIFESLAWMVVTYYTIGFAPEASR
;
A
#
# COMPACT_ATOMS: atom_id res chain seq x y z
N VAL A 1 -1.05 17.23 -29.09
CA VAL A 1 -1.02 18.36 -30.05
C VAL A 1 -2.03 18.12 -31.17
N THR A 2 -3.32 18.01 -30.82
CA THR A 2 -4.39 17.65 -31.78
C THR A 2 -5.66 18.46 -31.55
N SER A 3 -5.66 19.39 -30.58
CA SER A 3 -6.76 20.32 -30.36
C SER A 3 -6.73 21.42 -31.42
N ARG A 4 -7.92 21.84 -31.87
CA ARG A 4 -8.11 22.93 -32.85
C ARG A 4 -7.46 24.25 -32.40
N LYS A 5 -7.39 24.48 -31.09
CA LYS A 5 -6.79 25.69 -30.49
C LYS A 5 -5.27 25.63 -30.41
N ASP A 6 -4.69 24.44 -30.31
CA ASP A 6 -3.24 24.28 -30.14
C ASP A 6 -2.51 24.16 -31.48
N GLN A 7 -3.19 23.70 -32.53
CA GLN A 7 -2.56 23.38 -33.82
C GLN A 7 -1.98 24.61 -34.54
N GLU A 8 -2.60 25.78 -34.41
CA GLU A 8 -2.14 27.03 -35.05
C GLU A 8 -0.72 27.43 -34.60
N GLN A 9 -0.36 27.13 -33.34
CA GLN A 9 0.96 27.45 -32.78
C GLN A 9 2.11 26.70 -33.48
N TYR A 10 1.81 25.58 -34.12
CA TYR A 10 2.77 24.73 -34.83
C TYR A 10 2.72 24.94 -36.35
N TRP A 11 2.05 25.98 -36.83
CA TRP A 11 1.94 26.28 -38.25
C TRP A 11 3.25 26.85 -38.80
N ALA A 12 4.02 26.00 -39.48
CA ALA A 12 5.35 26.36 -39.97
C ALA A 12 5.33 27.36 -41.15
N ASP A 13 4.33 27.25 -42.04
CA ASP A 13 4.24 28.08 -43.25
C ASP A 13 3.40 29.34 -43.00
N LYS A 14 4.07 30.43 -42.62
CA LYS A 14 3.42 31.73 -42.36
C LYS A 14 2.81 32.39 -43.60
N ASN A 15 3.12 31.91 -44.80
CA ASN A 15 2.57 32.45 -46.04
C ASN A 15 1.20 31.85 -46.39
N ARG A 16 0.79 30.77 -45.70
CA ARG A 16 -0.53 30.14 -45.89
C ARG A 16 -1.42 30.43 -44.68
N PRO A 17 -2.69 30.82 -44.89
CA PRO A 17 -3.61 30.98 -43.78
C PRO A 17 -3.76 29.66 -43.04
N TYR A 18 -3.82 29.74 -41.72
CA TYR A 18 -4.04 28.57 -40.87
C TYR A 18 -5.32 27.86 -41.30
N ARG A 19 -5.21 26.55 -41.54
CA ARG A 19 -6.36 25.67 -41.75
C ARG A 19 -6.26 24.52 -40.78
N TYR A 20 -7.34 24.31 -40.03
CA TYR A 20 -7.43 23.15 -39.17
C TYR A 20 -7.31 21.86 -39.99
N VAL A 21 -6.36 21.01 -39.62
CA VAL A 21 -6.16 19.68 -40.19
C VAL A 21 -6.67 18.65 -39.18
N SER A 22 -7.66 17.85 -39.58
CA SER A 22 -8.20 16.80 -38.71
C SER A 22 -7.16 15.71 -38.44
N VAL A 23 -7.32 14.97 -37.33
CA VAL A 23 -6.47 13.81 -37.01
C VAL A 23 -6.45 12.80 -38.16
N THR A 24 -7.59 12.59 -38.83
CA THR A 24 -7.72 11.69 -39.97
C THR A 24 -6.95 12.18 -41.20
N GLU A 25 -7.05 13.48 -41.53
CA GLU A 25 -6.30 14.06 -42.64
C GLU A 25 -4.79 14.02 -42.36
N PHE A 26 -4.38 14.37 -41.13
CA PHE A 26 -2.98 14.33 -40.72
C PHE A 26 -2.39 12.92 -40.82
N THR A 27 -3.12 11.91 -40.35
CA THR A 27 -2.70 10.50 -40.42
C THR A 27 -2.55 10.04 -41.88
N ASN A 28 -3.51 10.39 -42.75
CA ASN A 28 -3.45 10.04 -44.17
C ASN A 28 -2.26 10.70 -44.88
N LYS A 29 -2.00 11.99 -44.59
CA LYS A 29 -0.82 12.69 -45.12
C LYS A 29 0.48 12.12 -44.58
N PHE A 30 0.55 11.73 -43.30
CA PHE A 30 1.74 11.10 -42.72
C PHE A 30 2.07 9.78 -43.42
N LYS A 31 1.06 8.93 -43.71
CA LYS A 31 1.27 7.67 -44.43
C LYS A 31 1.83 7.87 -45.84
N GLN A 32 1.41 8.92 -46.54
CA GLN A 32 1.90 9.27 -47.88
C GLN A 32 3.24 10.02 -47.86
N PHE A 33 3.61 10.58 -46.72
CA PHE A 33 4.87 11.30 -46.55
C PHE A 33 6.05 10.32 -46.61
N HIS A 34 7.18 10.74 -47.16
CA HIS A 34 8.33 9.86 -47.39
C HIS A 34 8.82 9.12 -46.12
N VAL A 35 8.64 9.72 -44.92
CA VAL A 35 8.96 9.06 -43.64
C VAL A 35 7.96 7.96 -43.32
N GLY A 36 6.66 8.18 -43.55
CA GLY A 36 5.62 7.17 -43.33
C GLY A 36 5.76 6.00 -44.30
N VAL A 37 6.00 6.28 -45.58
CA VAL A 37 6.25 5.25 -46.61
C VAL A 37 7.51 4.44 -46.27
N ARG A 38 8.60 5.10 -45.87
CA ARG A 38 9.83 4.40 -45.45
C ARG A 38 9.61 3.53 -44.23
N LEU A 39 8.93 4.04 -43.21
CA LEU A 39 8.63 3.28 -41.99
C LEU A 39 7.76 2.05 -42.30
N GLU A 40 6.77 2.19 -43.18
CA GLU A 40 5.94 1.08 -43.65
C GLU A 40 6.78 0.02 -44.39
N GLN A 41 7.68 0.45 -45.28
CA GLN A 41 8.62 -0.44 -45.96
C GLN A 41 9.56 -1.15 -44.99
N GLU A 42 10.15 -0.44 -44.02
CA GLU A 42 11.02 -1.02 -42.98
C GLU A 42 10.29 -2.05 -42.12
N LEU A 43 9.05 -1.77 -41.71
CA LEU A 43 8.23 -2.68 -40.89
C LEU A 43 7.66 -3.86 -41.69
N SER A 44 7.56 -3.74 -43.02
CA SER A 44 7.08 -4.82 -43.90
C SER A 44 8.06 -5.99 -44.01
N VAL A 45 9.36 -5.72 -43.79
CA VAL A 45 10.40 -6.75 -43.77
C VAL A 45 10.46 -7.34 -42.36
N PRO A 46 10.20 -8.65 -42.18
CA PRO A 46 10.28 -9.26 -40.87
C PRO A 46 11.71 -9.19 -40.33
N PHE A 47 11.84 -8.80 -39.06
CA PHE A 47 13.14 -8.70 -38.40
C PHE A 47 13.86 -10.06 -38.35
N ASP A 48 15.11 -10.09 -38.81
CA ASP A 48 15.95 -11.29 -38.77
C ASP A 48 16.41 -11.60 -37.34
N LYS A 49 15.78 -12.61 -36.74
CA LYS A 49 16.08 -13.06 -35.37
C LYS A 49 17.51 -13.56 -35.20
N SER A 50 18.20 -13.97 -36.27
CA SER A 50 19.59 -14.44 -36.20
C SER A 50 20.59 -13.31 -35.94
N SER A 51 20.24 -12.08 -36.34
CA SER A 51 21.04 -10.87 -36.10
C SER A 51 20.92 -10.32 -34.68
N ALA A 52 19.91 -10.76 -33.92
CA ALA A 52 19.70 -10.29 -32.55
C ALA A 52 20.60 -11.01 -31.55
N HIS A 53 21.07 -10.24 -30.56
CA HIS A 53 21.76 -10.81 -29.41
C HIS A 53 20.82 -11.80 -28.67
N LYS A 54 21.33 -12.96 -28.25
CA LYS A 54 20.52 -14.02 -27.59
C LYS A 54 19.78 -13.54 -26.32
N ALA A 55 20.26 -12.46 -25.70
CA ALA A 55 19.64 -11.83 -24.53
C ALA A 55 18.76 -10.59 -24.85
N ALA A 56 18.53 -10.26 -26.11
CA ALA A 56 17.75 -9.08 -26.51
C ALA A 56 16.25 -9.23 -26.18
N LEU A 57 15.76 -10.47 -26.10
CA LEU A 57 14.38 -10.80 -25.75
C LEU A 57 14.36 -11.60 -24.44
N VAL A 58 13.66 -11.08 -23.45
CA VAL A 58 13.40 -11.80 -22.20
C VAL A 58 12.07 -12.53 -22.35
N TYR A 59 12.12 -13.87 -22.34
CA TYR A 59 10.93 -14.72 -22.43
C TYR A 59 10.33 -15.06 -21.07
N SER A 60 11.07 -14.83 -19.98
CA SER A 60 10.59 -15.06 -18.62
C SER A 60 9.85 -13.83 -18.08
N LYS A 61 8.69 -14.06 -17.48
CA LYS A 61 7.91 -12.99 -16.84
C LYS A 61 8.66 -12.33 -15.67
N ASN A 62 9.45 -13.12 -14.95
CA ASN A 62 10.26 -12.66 -13.81
C ASN A 62 11.74 -12.86 -14.16
N SER A 63 12.59 -11.92 -13.72
CA SER A 63 14.04 -12.00 -13.91
C SER A 63 14.73 -12.97 -12.93
N VAL A 64 14.06 -13.31 -11.83
CA VAL A 64 14.62 -14.07 -10.70
C VAL A 64 13.57 -15.12 -10.26
N PRO A 65 13.98 -16.31 -9.76
CA PRO A 65 13.05 -17.27 -9.18
C PRO A 65 12.20 -16.67 -8.06
N THR A 66 10.95 -17.13 -7.98
CA THR A 66 9.93 -16.58 -7.08
C THR A 66 10.31 -16.67 -5.59
N ARG A 67 11.13 -17.66 -5.21
CA ARG A 67 11.66 -17.82 -3.84
C ARG A 67 12.54 -16.64 -3.43
N ASP A 68 13.41 -16.20 -4.33
CA ASP A 68 14.36 -15.11 -4.05
C ASP A 68 13.64 -13.77 -4.06
N ILE A 69 12.62 -13.61 -4.93
CA ILE A 69 11.71 -12.46 -4.89
C ILE A 69 11.00 -12.40 -3.54
N PHE A 70 10.45 -13.54 -3.06
CA PHE A 70 9.79 -13.61 -1.77
C PHE A 70 10.75 -13.27 -0.62
N LYS A 71 11.98 -13.82 -0.63
CA LYS A 71 13.00 -13.51 0.36
C LYS A 71 13.37 -12.03 0.35
N ALA A 72 13.57 -11.44 -0.84
CA ALA A 72 13.86 -10.01 -0.98
C ALA A 72 12.70 -9.13 -0.47
N CYS A 73 11.45 -9.51 -0.74
CA CYS A 73 10.27 -8.83 -0.20
C CYS A 73 10.21 -8.94 1.34
N TRP A 74 10.53 -10.10 1.90
CA TRP A 74 10.60 -10.32 3.34
C TRP A 74 11.66 -9.44 3.99
N ASP A 75 12.89 -9.49 3.49
CA ASP A 75 14.02 -8.71 4.02
C ASP A 75 13.74 -7.20 3.91
N LYS A 76 13.08 -6.77 2.82
CA LYS A 76 12.62 -5.40 2.63
C LYS A 76 11.60 -4.98 3.69
N GLU A 77 10.55 -5.76 3.92
CA GLU A 77 9.53 -5.41 4.93
C GLU A 77 10.14 -5.41 6.35
N TRP A 78 11.01 -6.37 6.66
CA TRP A 78 11.73 -6.40 7.93
C TRP A 78 12.63 -5.17 8.12
N LEU A 79 13.39 -4.80 7.09
CA LEU A 79 14.24 -3.62 7.11
C LEU A 79 13.42 -2.33 7.26
N LEU A 80 12.25 -2.25 6.61
CA LEU A 80 11.34 -1.12 6.74
C LEU A 80 10.78 -0.98 8.16
N ILE A 81 10.45 -2.10 8.81
CA ILE A 81 10.03 -2.09 10.22
C ILE A 81 11.18 -1.60 11.11
N LYS A 82 12.39 -2.13 10.91
CA LYS A 82 13.57 -1.72 11.69
C LYS A 82 13.93 -0.24 11.52
N ARG A 83 13.88 0.28 10.29
CA ARG A 83 14.20 1.69 10.00
C ARG A 83 13.13 2.66 10.49
N ASN A 84 11.86 2.26 10.42
CA ASN A 84 10.75 3.05 10.94
C ASN A 84 10.37 2.63 12.36
N SER A 85 11.30 2.03 13.12
CA SER A 85 11.06 1.58 14.50
C SER A 85 10.53 2.69 15.39
N PHE A 86 10.97 3.93 15.16
CA PHE A 86 10.45 5.13 15.80
C PHE A 86 8.92 5.21 15.74
N VAL A 87 8.32 4.99 14.56
CA VAL A 87 6.86 5.04 14.39
C VAL A 87 6.17 3.99 15.27
N TYR A 88 6.73 2.79 15.32
CA TYR A 88 6.19 1.70 16.15
C TYR A 88 6.34 1.98 17.65
N ILE A 89 7.48 2.52 18.09
CA ILE A 89 7.72 2.90 19.49
C ILE A 89 6.72 3.97 19.92
N PHE A 90 6.53 5.02 19.11
CA PHE A 90 5.57 6.08 19.41
C PHE A 90 4.14 5.57 19.44
N LYS A 91 3.77 4.67 18.52
CA LYS A 91 2.46 4.02 18.52
C LYS A 91 2.24 3.20 19.79
N THR A 92 3.22 2.40 20.21
CA THR A 92 3.15 1.65 21.48
C THR A 92 3.04 2.59 22.69
N ALA A 93 3.83 3.66 22.75
CA ALA A 93 3.74 4.63 23.84
C ALA A 93 2.37 5.32 23.89
N GLN A 94 1.83 5.70 22.72
CA GLN A 94 0.49 6.26 22.60
C GLN A 94 -0.58 5.30 23.14
N ILE A 95 -0.52 4.01 22.77
CA ILE A 95 -1.44 2.97 23.26
C ILE A 95 -1.38 2.86 24.77
N VAL A 96 -0.17 2.87 25.35
CA VAL A 96 0.00 2.81 26.82
C VAL A 96 -0.62 4.03 27.50
N ILE A 97 -0.43 5.24 26.96
CA ILE A 97 -1.05 6.45 27.51
C ILE A 97 -2.58 6.35 27.47
N ILE A 98 -3.16 5.90 26.36
CA ILE A 98 -4.61 5.72 26.23
C ILE A 98 -5.10 4.63 27.20
N ALA A 99 -4.33 3.54 27.37
CA ALA A 99 -4.64 2.47 28.32
C ALA A 99 -4.64 2.99 29.76
N VAL A 100 -3.69 3.86 30.13
CA VAL A 100 -3.66 4.51 31.46
C VAL A 100 -4.88 5.43 31.65
N ILE A 101 -5.24 6.22 30.64
CA ILE A 101 -6.45 7.07 30.71
C ILE A 101 -7.69 6.20 30.89
N ALA A 102 -7.82 5.11 30.12
CA ALA A 102 -8.90 4.14 30.24
C ALA A 102 -8.96 3.52 31.64
N ALA A 103 -7.80 3.09 32.16
CA ALA A 103 -7.67 2.54 33.51
C ALA A 103 -8.12 3.54 34.58
N THR A 104 -7.77 4.82 34.44
CA THR A 104 -8.19 5.87 35.39
C THR A 104 -9.68 6.22 35.28
N LEU A 105 -10.27 6.13 34.08
CA LEU A 105 -11.69 6.41 33.86
C LEU A 105 -12.60 5.35 34.50
N PHE A 106 -12.17 4.09 34.47
CA PHE A 106 -12.88 2.94 35.04
C PHE A 106 -12.21 2.44 36.32
N LEU A 107 -11.53 3.33 37.07
CA LEU A 107 -10.72 2.96 38.22
C LEU A 107 -11.60 2.47 39.37
N ARG A 108 -11.70 1.14 39.51
CA ARG A 108 -12.34 0.49 40.66
C ARG A 108 -11.66 -0.86 40.90
N THR A 109 -10.95 -0.96 42.02
CA THR A 109 -10.14 -2.14 42.39
C THR A 109 -10.96 -3.38 42.72
N GLU A 110 -12.29 -3.27 42.88
CA GLU A 110 -13.18 -4.38 43.15
C GLU A 110 -14.58 -4.08 42.59
N MET A 111 -14.98 -4.80 41.53
CA MET A 111 -16.36 -4.79 41.03
C MET A 111 -17.17 -5.80 41.84
N SER A 112 -18.01 -5.32 42.76
CA SER A 112 -19.05 -6.14 43.37
C SER A 112 -19.99 -6.67 42.28
N ARG A 113 -20.31 -7.97 42.32
CA ARG A 113 -21.13 -8.64 41.30
C ARG A 113 -22.63 -8.59 41.58
N ASP A 114 -23.02 -7.87 42.63
CA ASP A 114 -24.35 -7.96 43.23
C ASP A 114 -25.28 -6.80 42.79
N ASN A 115 -24.77 -5.78 42.09
CA ASN A 115 -25.52 -4.57 41.76
C ASN A 115 -25.62 -4.31 40.25
N GLU A 116 -26.80 -3.89 39.76
CA GLU A 116 -27.04 -3.63 38.33
C GLU A 116 -26.17 -2.51 37.76
N ASP A 117 -25.84 -1.49 38.58
CA ASP A 117 -24.96 -0.38 38.19
C ASP A 117 -23.53 -0.84 37.86
N ASP A 118 -23.03 -1.87 38.57
CA ASP A 118 -21.70 -2.42 38.35
C ASP A 118 -21.64 -3.22 37.04
N ALA A 119 -22.75 -3.87 36.66
CA ALA A 119 -22.89 -4.56 35.38
C ALA A 119 -22.86 -3.59 34.19
N ALA A 120 -23.53 -2.43 34.30
CA ALA A 120 -23.49 -1.39 33.29
C ALA A 120 -22.08 -0.82 33.10
N LEU A 121 -21.34 -0.62 34.20
CA LEU A 121 -19.96 -0.12 34.17
C LEU A 121 -18.99 -1.14 33.56
N TYR A 122 -19.17 -2.45 33.85
CA TYR A 122 -18.39 -3.53 33.23
C TYR A 122 -18.59 -3.61 31.72
N ILE A 123 -19.83 -3.56 31.26
CA ILE A 123 -20.16 -3.56 29.82
C ILE A 123 -19.58 -2.31 29.17
N GLY A 124 -19.69 -1.15 29.83
CA GLY A 124 -19.10 0.11 29.38
C GLY A 124 -17.58 0.02 29.21
N ALA A 125 -16.88 -0.58 30.18
CA ALA A 125 -15.43 -0.73 30.14
C ALA A 125 -14.97 -1.66 29.00
N ILE A 126 -15.63 -2.81 28.79
CA ILE A 126 -15.30 -3.73 27.69
C ILE A 126 -15.57 -3.08 26.34
N LEU A 127 -16.71 -2.42 26.19
CA LEU A 127 -17.08 -1.77 24.94
C LEU A 127 -16.13 -0.61 24.62
N PHE A 128 -15.75 0.18 25.62
CA PHE A 128 -14.74 1.22 25.47
C PHE A 128 -13.38 0.65 25.07
N ALA A 129 -12.92 -0.42 25.73
CA ALA A 129 -11.67 -1.09 25.39
C ALA A 129 -11.66 -1.63 23.95
N MET A 130 -12.77 -2.24 23.51
CA MET A 130 -12.93 -2.74 22.14
C MET A 130 -12.87 -1.60 21.12
N ILE A 131 -13.60 -0.50 21.35
CA ILE A 131 -13.62 0.66 20.46
C ILE A 131 -12.23 1.30 20.37
N MET A 132 -11.54 1.47 21.49
CA MET A 132 -10.19 2.05 21.51
C MET A 132 -9.17 1.19 20.77
N ASN A 133 -9.21 -0.13 20.96
CA ASN A 133 -8.36 -1.06 20.22
C ASN A 133 -8.67 -1.05 18.71
N MET A 134 -9.94 -0.94 18.32
CA MET A 134 -10.34 -0.82 16.92
C MET A 134 -9.80 0.47 16.29
N PHE A 135 -9.93 1.61 16.98
CA PHE A 135 -9.41 2.90 16.49
C PHE A 135 -7.90 2.90 16.33
N ASN A 136 -7.16 2.23 17.21
CA ASN A 136 -5.71 2.07 17.07
C ASN A 136 -5.31 1.38 15.75
N GLY A 137 -6.13 0.45 15.25
CA GLY A 137 -5.90 -0.21 13.96
C GLY A 137 -5.95 0.74 12.75
N PHE A 138 -6.67 1.86 12.82
CA PHE A 138 -6.76 2.83 11.71
C PHE A 138 -5.43 3.53 11.41
N ALA A 139 -4.57 3.72 12.42
CA ALA A 139 -3.25 4.31 12.22
C ALA A 139 -2.40 3.46 11.25
N GLU A 140 -2.55 2.13 11.30
CA GLU A 140 -1.85 1.23 10.38
C GLU A 140 -2.42 1.27 8.96
N LEU A 141 -3.72 1.53 8.80
CA LEU A 141 -4.34 1.66 7.49
C LEU A 141 -3.75 2.85 6.73
N ALA A 142 -3.59 4.00 7.39
CA ALA A 142 -2.98 5.18 6.78
C ALA A 142 -1.57 4.91 6.26
N LEU A 143 -0.73 4.23 7.07
CA LEU A 143 0.62 3.83 6.67
C LEU A 143 0.62 2.85 5.49
N THR A 144 -0.38 1.97 5.42
CA THR A 144 -0.55 1.03 4.30
C THR A 144 -0.94 1.75 3.02
N ILE A 145 -1.85 2.72 3.12
CA ILE A 145 -2.30 3.52 1.99
C ILE A 145 -1.13 4.30 1.37
N GLY A 146 -0.26 4.87 2.20
CA GLY A 146 0.95 5.55 1.73
C GLY A 146 1.92 4.66 0.93
N ARG A 147 1.87 3.32 1.11
CA ARG A 147 2.72 2.36 0.39
C ARG A 147 2.10 1.84 -0.91
N LEU A 148 0.79 1.99 -1.09
CA LEU A 148 0.06 1.49 -2.27
C LEU A 148 0.62 2.00 -3.61
N PRO A 149 0.96 3.30 -3.78
CA PRO A 149 1.47 3.78 -5.06
C PRO A 149 2.77 3.09 -5.50
N VAL A 150 3.67 2.83 -4.54
CA VAL A 150 4.93 2.12 -4.79
C VAL A 150 4.67 0.66 -5.12
N PHE A 151 3.74 0.02 -4.40
CA PHE A 151 3.34 -1.35 -4.69
C PHE A 151 2.77 -1.51 -6.10
N TYR A 152 1.85 -0.63 -6.51
CA TYR A 152 1.27 -0.66 -7.86
C TYR A 152 2.33 -0.44 -8.93
N LYS A 153 3.23 0.52 -8.73
CA LYS A 153 4.36 0.74 -9.63
C LYS A 153 5.23 -0.51 -9.77
N HIS A 154 5.56 -1.19 -8.68
CA HIS A 154 6.40 -2.39 -8.74
C HIS A 154 5.70 -3.58 -9.40
N ARG A 155 4.40 -3.75 -9.14
CA ARG A 155 3.57 -4.78 -9.75
C ARG A 155 3.44 -4.57 -11.26
N ASP A 156 3.19 -3.33 -11.68
CA ASP A 156 2.96 -3.00 -13.10
C ASP A 156 4.27 -3.11 -13.91
N HIS A 157 5.43 -2.91 -13.27
CA HIS A 157 6.74 -3.24 -13.83
C HIS A 157 7.15 -4.72 -13.70
N LEU A 158 6.26 -5.60 -13.23
CA LEU A 158 6.49 -7.04 -13.08
C LEU A 158 7.68 -7.41 -12.17
N PHE A 159 8.09 -6.54 -11.24
CA PHE A 159 9.21 -6.84 -10.34
C PHE A 159 8.88 -7.97 -9.37
N HIS A 160 7.64 -8.03 -8.88
CA HIS A 160 7.21 -9.08 -7.97
C HIS A 160 5.68 -9.34 -8.07
N PRO A 161 5.23 -10.59 -7.93
CA PRO A 161 3.80 -10.91 -7.82
C PRO A 161 3.16 -10.26 -6.59
N ALA A 162 1.84 -10.00 -6.63
CA ALA A 162 1.14 -9.36 -5.52
C ALA A 162 1.29 -10.11 -4.18
N TRP A 163 1.18 -11.44 -4.22
CA TRP A 163 1.22 -12.28 -3.02
C TRP A 163 2.58 -12.22 -2.29
N THR A 164 3.68 -11.99 -3.02
CA THR A 164 5.03 -11.92 -2.44
C THR A 164 5.23 -10.68 -1.56
N TYR A 165 4.42 -9.64 -1.73
CA TYR A 165 4.38 -8.47 -0.86
C TYR A 165 3.35 -8.61 0.26
N THR A 166 2.16 -9.13 -0.03
CA THR A 166 1.08 -9.20 0.96
C THR A 166 1.38 -10.20 2.07
N LEU A 167 1.98 -11.35 1.75
CA LEU A 167 2.23 -12.40 2.73
C LEU A 167 3.26 -11.99 3.80
N PRO A 168 4.46 -11.44 3.46
CA PRO A 168 5.38 -10.94 4.49
C PRO A 168 4.79 -9.80 5.31
N ASN A 169 4.07 -8.87 4.69
CA ASN A 169 3.46 -7.73 5.37
C ASN A 169 2.42 -8.19 6.40
N PHE A 170 1.58 -9.16 6.04
CA PHE A 170 0.60 -9.77 6.96
C PHE A 170 1.28 -10.51 8.12
N LEU A 171 2.24 -11.39 7.81
CA LEU A 171 2.94 -12.20 8.82
C LEU A 171 3.74 -11.35 9.82
N LEU A 172 4.36 -10.28 9.36
CA LEU A 172 5.14 -9.39 10.23
C LEU A 172 4.25 -8.48 11.11
N ARG A 173 2.99 -8.26 10.73
CA ARG A 173 2.04 -7.47 11.54
C ARG A 173 1.44 -8.25 12.69
N ILE A 174 1.17 -9.55 12.52
CA ILE A 174 0.54 -10.37 13.57
C ILE A 174 1.28 -10.26 14.92
N PRO A 175 2.62 -10.46 15.00
CA PRO A 175 3.33 -10.33 16.27
C PRO A 175 3.26 -8.92 16.87
N ILE A 176 3.27 -7.88 16.03
CA ILE A 176 3.19 -6.48 16.46
C ILE A 176 1.82 -6.21 17.08
N SER A 177 0.73 -6.64 16.43
CA SER A 177 -0.62 -6.48 16.95
C SER A 177 -0.83 -7.25 18.26
N ILE A 178 -0.30 -8.48 18.37
CA ILE A 178 -0.35 -9.26 19.63
C ILE A 178 0.36 -8.50 20.75
N PHE A 179 1.55 -7.96 20.49
CA PHE A 179 2.30 -7.20 21.48
C PHE A 179 1.56 -5.94 21.94
N GLU A 180 0.95 -5.19 21.02
CA GLU A 180 0.15 -4.00 21.35
C GLU A 180 -1.08 -4.35 22.21
N SER A 181 -1.82 -5.40 21.85
CA SER A 181 -2.98 -5.86 22.62
C SER A 181 -2.57 -6.39 24.00
N LEU A 182 -1.43 -7.08 24.12
CA LEU A 182 -0.89 -7.52 25.41
C LEU A 182 -0.51 -6.33 26.29
N ALA A 183 0.15 -5.31 25.72
CA ALA A 183 0.51 -4.10 26.46
C ALA A 183 -0.74 -3.37 26.98
N TRP A 184 -1.79 -3.26 26.17
CA TRP A 184 -3.09 -2.73 26.60
C TRP A 184 -3.67 -3.56 27.75
N MET A 185 -3.76 -4.88 27.57
CA MET A 185 -4.34 -5.79 28.54
C MET A 185 -3.62 -5.72 29.89
N VAL A 186 -2.28 -5.77 29.91
CA VAL A 186 -1.50 -5.71 31.15
C VAL A 186 -1.79 -4.43 31.94
N VAL A 187 -1.94 -3.30 31.25
CA VAL A 187 -2.27 -2.02 31.90
C VAL A 187 -3.71 -2.01 32.40
N THR A 188 -4.69 -2.38 31.57
CA THR A 188 -6.10 -2.20 31.92
C THR A 188 -6.69 -3.31 32.79
N TYR A 189 -6.17 -4.53 32.70
CA TYR A 189 -6.84 -5.71 33.25
C TYR A 189 -6.90 -5.69 34.78
N TYR A 190 -5.75 -5.50 35.41
CA TYR A 190 -5.67 -5.45 36.86
C TYR A 190 -6.16 -4.11 37.43
N THR A 191 -6.01 -3.00 36.70
CA THR A 191 -6.43 -1.68 37.19
C THR A 191 -7.95 -1.47 37.18
N ILE A 192 -8.65 -2.06 36.21
CA ILE A 192 -10.12 -1.99 36.12
C ILE A 192 -10.77 -3.05 37.04
N GLY A 193 -9.99 -4.00 37.56
CA GLY A 193 -10.52 -5.06 38.43
C GLY A 193 -11.30 -6.13 37.66
N PHE A 194 -10.89 -6.44 36.42
CA PHE A 194 -11.42 -7.61 35.71
C PHE A 194 -11.12 -8.90 36.48
N ALA A 195 -11.86 -9.97 36.19
CA ALA A 195 -11.79 -11.22 36.97
C ALA A 195 -10.34 -11.74 37.07
N PRO A 196 -9.73 -11.84 38.27
CA PRO A 196 -8.30 -12.10 38.39
C PRO A 196 -7.88 -13.55 38.05
N GLU A 197 -8.84 -14.48 37.98
CA GLU A 197 -8.58 -15.88 37.65
C GLU A 197 -8.83 -16.18 36.17
N ALA A 198 -7.89 -16.88 35.54
CA ALA A 198 -8.07 -17.46 34.20
C ALA A 198 -9.06 -18.65 34.21
N SER A 199 -9.33 -19.23 35.38
CA SER A 199 -10.28 -20.30 35.62
C SER A 199 -11.63 -19.75 36.09
N ARG A 200 -12.45 -19.28 35.16
CA ARG A 200 -13.91 -19.29 35.33
C ARG A 200 -14.57 -19.79 34.07
#